data_AF-A0A920MBS7-F1
#
_entry.id   AF-A0A920MBS7-F1
#
_cell.length_a   1.000
_cell.length_b   1.000
_cell.length_c   1.000
_cell.angle_alpha   90.00
_cell.angle_beta   90.00
_cell.angle_gamma   90.00
#
_symmetry.space_group_name_H-M   'P 1'
#
loop_
_entity.id
_entity.type
_entity.pdbx_description
1 polymer ?
#
loop_
_entity_poly.entity_id
_entity_poly.type
_entity_poly.pdbx_seq_one_letter_code
_entity_poly.pdbx_strand_id
1 'polypeptide(L)'
;MDKNNFFLDSPNLTDLVQVLINNICSEKLFNVNQKLVLKKYDQSIKKINFILVDGLGSKNIENLDNLFTNNQTDEIVSTFPSSTSVALSSINFASKPIDNGLIGYFHFAKKENKLINTLNWKGSETYLKNNDFFSSQKTIWNILSQNKINFNVIQPKNLIGSPLSDHIYMGANQIGYENLNELENILSLPEILDNHFNYIYYPVIDVAAHVYGTNSDEWQNEVNIFSEFLSRMIKIDSNRYTCITADHGVVNIEDQNKFRLEYDESVKIYGDQRAVYINGEVEKIEKVFKNVPGIF
;
A
#
# COMPACT_ATOMS: atom_id res chain seq x y z
N MET A 1 -9.37 -9.63 -25.16
CA MET A 1 -8.86 -8.29 -24.80
C MET A 1 -7.38 -8.42 -24.55
N ASP A 2 -6.57 -7.52 -25.08
CA ASP A 2 -5.15 -7.46 -24.72
C ASP A 2 -5.05 -7.36 -23.19
N LYS A 3 -4.36 -8.31 -22.53
CA LYS A 3 -4.27 -8.35 -21.06
C LYS A 3 -3.72 -7.04 -20.51
N ASN A 4 -2.95 -6.30 -21.30
CA ASN A 4 -2.38 -5.01 -20.94
C ASN A 4 -3.45 -3.90 -20.83
N ASN A 5 -4.41 -3.84 -21.76
CA ASN A 5 -5.48 -2.83 -21.70
C ASN A 5 -6.44 -3.06 -20.52
N PHE A 6 -6.59 -4.31 -20.08
CA PHE A 6 -7.40 -4.62 -18.90
C PHE A 6 -6.87 -3.89 -17.66
N PHE A 7 -5.56 -3.94 -17.39
CA PHE A 7 -4.98 -3.31 -16.19
C PHE A 7 -5.03 -1.78 -16.22
N LEU A 8 -4.83 -1.17 -17.40
CA LEU A 8 -4.83 0.28 -17.55
C LEU A 8 -6.20 0.91 -17.33
N ASP A 9 -7.27 0.19 -17.69
CA ASP A 9 -8.65 0.67 -17.61
C ASP A 9 -9.42 0.17 -16.38
N SER A 10 -8.78 -0.65 -15.54
CA SER A 10 -9.37 -1.21 -14.33
C SER A 10 -9.26 -0.25 -13.15
N PRO A 11 -10.27 -0.23 -12.26
CA PRO A 11 -10.14 0.43 -10.97
C PRO A 11 -8.87 0.02 -10.23
N ASN A 12 -8.19 0.98 -9.60
CA ASN A 12 -6.95 0.75 -8.86
C ASN A 12 -6.97 1.42 -7.48
N LEU A 13 -5.89 1.27 -6.71
CA LEU A 13 -5.74 1.86 -5.37
C LEU A 13 -5.90 3.38 -5.34
N THR A 14 -5.38 4.08 -6.36
CA THR A 14 -5.52 5.53 -6.49
C THR A 14 -6.99 5.90 -6.70
N ASP A 15 -7.73 5.17 -7.56
CA ASP A 15 -9.16 5.39 -7.75
C ASP A 15 -9.93 5.19 -6.44
N LEU A 16 -9.61 4.13 -5.68
CA LEU A 16 -10.27 3.82 -4.40
C LEU A 16 -10.15 4.97 -3.40
N VAL A 17 -8.93 5.44 -3.15
CA VAL A 17 -8.73 6.53 -2.19
C VAL A 17 -9.37 7.83 -2.67
N GLN A 18 -9.30 8.14 -3.98
CA GLN A 18 -9.94 9.33 -4.54
C GLN A 18 -11.46 9.31 -4.36
N VAL A 19 -12.10 8.15 -4.55
CA VAL A 19 -13.55 7.98 -4.30
C VAL A 19 -13.85 8.17 -2.81
N LEU A 20 -13.08 7.57 -1.91
CA LEU A 20 -13.28 7.75 -0.46
C LEU A 20 -13.14 9.22 -0.03
N ILE A 21 -12.12 9.93 -0.52
CA ILE A 21 -11.87 11.33 -0.18
C ILE A 21 -12.97 12.24 -0.75
N ASN A 22 -13.40 12.05 -2.00
CA ASN A 22 -14.53 12.81 -2.55
C ASN A 22 -15.81 12.64 -1.71
N ASN A 23 -16.11 11.40 -1.31
CA ASN A 23 -17.31 11.10 -0.53
C ASN A 23 -17.26 11.71 0.88
N ILE A 24 -16.15 11.54 1.62
CA ILE A 24 -16.05 12.05 2.99
C ILE A 24 -16.03 13.57 3.05
N CYS A 25 -15.38 14.23 2.07
CA CYS A 25 -15.41 15.69 1.94
C CYS A 25 -16.74 16.21 1.36
N SER A 26 -17.56 15.34 0.77
CA SER A 26 -18.77 15.72 0.02
C SER A 26 -18.47 16.75 -1.09
N GLU A 27 -17.31 16.62 -1.75
CA GLU A 27 -16.82 17.52 -2.81
C GLU A 27 -16.16 16.70 -3.93
N LYS A 28 -16.25 17.18 -5.17
CA LYS A 28 -15.57 16.57 -6.32
C LYS A 28 -14.13 17.08 -6.44
N LEU A 29 -13.26 16.62 -5.54
CA LEU A 29 -11.84 16.97 -5.48
C LEU A 29 -11.01 16.23 -6.54
N PHE A 30 -11.41 14.99 -6.86
CA PHE A 30 -10.74 14.13 -7.83
C PHE A 30 -11.69 13.67 -8.94
N ASN A 31 -11.12 13.41 -10.12
CA ASN A 31 -11.84 12.76 -11.22
C ASN A 31 -11.73 11.23 -11.07
N VAL A 32 -12.77 10.63 -10.50
CA VAL A 32 -12.78 9.20 -10.17
C VAL A 32 -13.16 8.33 -11.36
N ASN A 33 -12.56 7.13 -11.42
CA ASN A 33 -12.96 6.09 -12.36
C ASN A 33 -14.41 5.64 -12.09
N GLN A 34 -15.31 5.90 -13.04
CA GLN A 34 -16.74 5.60 -12.90
C GLN A 34 -17.06 4.11 -12.79
N LYS A 35 -16.11 3.23 -13.11
CA LYS A 35 -16.26 1.78 -12.93
C LYS A 35 -16.15 1.35 -11.46
N LEU A 36 -15.58 2.19 -10.60
CA LEU A 36 -15.46 1.89 -9.17
C LEU A 36 -16.68 2.42 -8.41
N VAL A 37 -17.44 1.51 -7.80
CA VAL A 37 -18.60 1.84 -6.98
C VAL A 37 -18.41 1.25 -5.60
N LEU A 38 -18.45 2.08 -4.55
CA LEU A 38 -18.36 1.60 -3.17
C LEU A 38 -19.66 0.88 -2.78
N LYS A 39 -19.68 -0.45 -2.87
CA LYS A 39 -20.82 -1.25 -2.42
C LYS A 39 -21.01 -1.10 -0.91
N LYS A 40 -22.27 -1.10 -0.46
CA LYS A 40 -22.66 -0.91 0.96
C LYS A 40 -22.29 0.48 1.55
N TYR A 41 -21.78 1.42 0.74
CA TYR A 41 -21.60 2.81 1.14
C TYR A 41 -22.84 3.63 0.81
N ASP A 42 -23.27 4.46 1.76
CA ASP A 42 -24.35 5.44 1.58
C ASP A 42 -23.81 6.87 1.78
N GLN A 43 -24.29 7.83 1.01
CA GLN A 43 -23.79 9.21 1.04
C GLN A 43 -24.10 9.96 2.34
N SER A 44 -25.05 9.47 3.15
CA SER A 44 -25.30 9.98 4.50
C SER A 44 -24.21 9.58 5.48
N ILE A 45 -23.39 8.56 5.19
CA ILE A 45 -22.30 8.11 6.07
C ILE A 45 -21.20 9.17 6.12
N LYS A 46 -20.96 9.68 7.33
CA LYS A 46 -19.94 10.70 7.61
C LYS A 46 -18.70 10.17 8.33
N LYS A 47 -18.63 8.85 8.57
CA LYS A 47 -17.56 8.18 9.29
C LYS A 47 -17.04 7.00 8.47
N ILE A 48 -15.74 6.99 8.19
CA ILE A 48 -15.05 5.94 7.42
C ILE A 48 -13.89 5.39 8.26
N ASN A 49 -13.80 4.07 8.35
CA ASN A 49 -12.54 3.38 8.65
C ASN A 49 -11.98 2.87 7.31
N PHE A 50 -10.79 3.33 6.93
CA PHE A 50 -10.06 2.80 5.80
C PHE A 50 -8.90 1.95 6.30
N ILE A 51 -9.00 0.64 6.10
CA ILE A 51 -8.09 -0.35 6.64
C ILE A 51 -7.26 -0.93 5.50
N LEU A 52 -5.95 -0.80 5.61
CA LEU A 52 -5.00 -1.35 4.67
C LEU A 52 -4.27 -2.54 5.31
N VAL A 53 -4.49 -3.71 4.73
CA VAL A 53 -3.91 -4.98 5.18
C VAL A 53 -2.80 -5.36 4.21
N ASP A 54 -1.55 -5.21 4.63
CA ASP A 54 -0.39 -5.42 3.77
C ASP A 54 -0.37 -6.87 3.24
N GLY A 55 -0.09 -7.03 1.95
CA GLY A 55 0.09 -8.34 1.33
C GLY A 55 -1.15 -9.23 1.19
N LEU A 56 -2.35 -8.76 1.57
CA LEU A 56 -3.60 -9.54 1.53
C LEU A 56 -4.44 -9.28 0.26
N GLY A 57 -3.85 -9.55 -0.91
CA GLY A 57 -4.51 -9.35 -2.22
C GLY A 57 -5.74 -10.25 -2.43
N SER A 58 -6.58 -9.94 -3.41
CA SER A 58 -7.84 -10.69 -3.66
C SER A 58 -7.61 -12.18 -3.92
N LYS A 59 -6.54 -12.51 -4.64
CA LYS A 59 -6.12 -13.90 -4.89
C LYS A 59 -5.63 -14.64 -3.66
N ASN A 60 -5.21 -13.93 -2.62
CA ASN A 60 -4.81 -14.53 -1.36
C ASN A 60 -6.02 -14.93 -0.51
N ILE A 61 -7.15 -14.22 -0.63
CA ILE A 61 -8.35 -14.50 0.17
C ILE A 61 -9.35 -15.45 -0.52
N GLU A 62 -9.22 -15.69 -1.83
CA GLU A 62 -10.28 -16.34 -2.63
C GLU A 62 -10.74 -17.73 -2.13
N ASN A 63 -9.88 -18.44 -1.39
CA ASN A 63 -10.15 -19.77 -0.83
C ASN A 63 -10.30 -19.80 0.70
N LEU A 64 -10.39 -18.63 1.35
CA LEU A 64 -10.60 -18.52 2.79
C LEU A 64 -12.10 -18.43 3.11
N ASP A 65 -12.53 -18.96 4.26
CA ASP A 65 -13.88 -18.77 4.79
C ASP A 65 -13.85 -17.90 6.05
N ASN A 66 -13.72 -16.59 5.85
CA ASN A 66 -13.59 -15.62 6.93
C ASN A 66 -14.17 -14.25 6.54
N LEU A 67 -13.95 -13.22 7.37
CA LEU A 67 -14.53 -11.89 7.17
C LEU A 67 -14.16 -11.29 5.80
N PHE A 68 -12.93 -11.50 5.33
CA PHE A 68 -12.42 -10.90 4.10
C PHE A 68 -13.17 -11.43 2.89
N THR A 69 -13.23 -12.76 2.72
CA THR A 69 -13.90 -13.39 1.59
C THR A 69 -15.41 -13.17 1.64
N ASN A 70 -16.02 -13.31 2.81
CA ASN A 70 -17.47 -13.17 2.98
C ASN A 70 -17.98 -11.73 2.77
N ASN A 71 -17.08 -10.74 2.79
CA ASN A 71 -17.41 -9.33 2.54
C ASN A 71 -16.72 -8.72 1.32
N GLN A 72 -16.01 -9.51 0.51
CA GLN A 72 -15.37 -9.01 -0.69
C GLN A 72 -16.42 -8.46 -1.65
N THR A 73 -16.30 -7.18 -1.98
CA THR A 73 -17.26 -6.50 -2.87
C THR A 73 -16.73 -6.37 -4.28
N ASP A 74 -15.46 -6.05 -4.47
CA ASP A 74 -14.84 -5.82 -5.79
C ASP A 74 -13.37 -6.24 -5.78
N GLU A 75 -12.75 -6.23 -6.96
CA GLU A 75 -11.31 -6.39 -7.15
C GLU A 75 -10.75 -5.13 -7.82
N ILE A 76 -9.62 -4.65 -7.32
CA ILE A 76 -8.91 -3.48 -7.87
C ILE A 76 -7.44 -3.84 -8.11
N VAL A 77 -6.81 -3.11 -9.03
CA VAL A 77 -5.41 -3.30 -9.39
C VAL A 77 -4.51 -2.53 -8.42
N SER A 78 -3.42 -3.17 -8.00
CA SER A 78 -2.33 -2.52 -7.26
C SER A 78 -1.56 -1.53 -8.15
N THR A 79 -0.52 -0.90 -7.63
CA THR A 79 0.41 -0.11 -8.42
C THR A 79 1.38 -0.99 -9.21
N PHE A 80 2.08 -0.38 -10.18
CA PHE A 80 3.29 -0.98 -10.76
C PHE A 80 4.54 -0.19 -10.33
N PRO A 81 5.56 -0.84 -9.76
CA PRO A 81 5.52 -2.21 -9.26
C PRO A 81 4.55 -2.33 -8.07
N SER A 82 4.07 -3.56 -7.82
CA SER A 82 3.20 -3.87 -6.68
C SER A 82 4.07 -4.07 -5.43
N SER A 83 4.51 -2.96 -4.84
CA SER A 83 5.32 -2.94 -3.62
C SER A 83 4.80 -1.90 -2.64
N THR A 84 4.98 -2.17 -1.35
CA THR A 84 4.41 -1.39 -0.25
C THR A 84 4.69 0.10 -0.36
N SER A 85 5.94 0.53 -0.59
CA SER A 85 6.27 1.96 -0.69
C SER A 85 5.55 2.67 -1.85
N VAL A 86 5.35 1.98 -2.97
CA VAL A 86 4.71 2.51 -4.18
C VAL A 86 3.19 2.58 -4.01
N ALA A 87 2.60 1.54 -3.44
CA ALA A 87 1.17 1.47 -3.20
C ALA A 87 0.73 2.42 -2.06
N LEU A 88 1.44 2.42 -0.93
CA LEU A 88 1.17 3.32 0.19
C LEU A 88 1.28 4.79 -0.22
N SER A 89 2.30 5.16 -0.99
CA SER A 89 2.42 6.53 -1.51
C SER A 89 1.29 6.88 -2.47
N SER A 90 0.93 5.99 -3.39
CA SER A 90 -0.18 6.23 -4.33
C SER A 90 -1.53 6.44 -3.61
N ILE A 91 -1.74 5.72 -2.50
CA ILE A 91 -2.89 5.92 -1.63
C ILE A 91 -2.80 7.27 -0.91
N ASN A 92 -1.69 7.54 -0.22
CA ASN A 92 -1.57 8.70 0.65
C ASN A 92 -1.42 10.04 -0.09
N PHE A 93 -0.95 10.02 -1.34
CA PHE A 93 -0.95 11.18 -2.22
C PHE A 93 -2.18 11.22 -3.15
N ALA A 94 -3.02 10.18 -3.13
CA ALA A 94 -4.13 10.00 -4.06
C ALA A 94 -3.73 10.25 -5.54
N SER A 95 -2.54 9.79 -5.92
CA SER A 95 -1.92 10.01 -7.23
C SER A 95 -1.19 8.76 -7.71
N LYS A 96 -0.79 8.74 -8.98
CA LYS A 96 -0.07 7.59 -9.55
C LYS A 96 1.40 7.59 -9.10
N PRO A 97 2.10 6.44 -9.12
CA PRO A 97 3.52 6.36 -8.78
C PRO A 97 4.41 7.37 -9.52
N ILE A 98 4.13 7.61 -10.81
CA ILE A 98 4.89 8.56 -11.62
C ILE A 98 4.69 10.02 -11.18
N ASP A 99 3.55 10.34 -10.58
CA ASP A 99 3.18 11.69 -10.14
C ASP A 99 3.72 11.99 -8.73
N ASN A 100 3.74 11.00 -7.84
CA ASN A 100 4.33 11.13 -6.50
C ASN A 100 5.84 10.81 -6.44
N GLY A 101 6.38 10.15 -7.47
CA GLY A 101 7.81 9.84 -7.61
C GLY A 101 8.30 8.63 -6.83
N LEU A 102 7.45 7.94 -6.06
CA LEU A 102 7.79 6.67 -5.41
C LEU A 102 7.47 5.52 -6.38
N ILE A 103 8.42 5.23 -7.27
CA ILE A 103 8.25 4.31 -8.41
C ILE A 103 8.88 2.92 -8.23
N GLY A 104 9.37 2.57 -7.03
CA GLY A 104 9.98 1.26 -6.82
C GLY A 104 10.57 1.09 -5.43
N TYR A 105 10.90 -0.14 -5.08
CA TYR A 105 11.48 -0.50 -3.77
C TYR A 105 12.90 0.04 -3.58
N PHE A 106 13.67 0.15 -4.66
CA PHE A 106 14.94 0.87 -4.67
C PHE A 106 14.95 1.96 -5.74
N HIS A 107 15.44 3.13 -5.37
CA HIS A 107 15.74 4.24 -6.27
C HIS A 107 17.24 4.39 -6.44
N PHE A 108 17.67 4.79 -7.63
CA PHE A 108 19.05 5.21 -7.86
C PHE A 108 19.14 6.74 -7.86
N ALA A 109 19.64 7.32 -6.78
CA ALA A 109 19.89 8.75 -6.66
C ALA A 109 21.15 9.13 -7.45
N LYS A 110 20.99 9.41 -8.75
CA LYS A 110 22.10 9.69 -9.68
C LYS A 110 23.07 10.78 -9.20
N LYS A 111 22.58 11.86 -8.57
CA LYS A 111 23.43 12.95 -8.05
C LYS A 111 24.31 12.50 -6.89
N GLU A 112 23.83 11.57 -6.07
CA GLU A 112 24.57 11.02 -4.93
C GLU A 112 25.34 9.74 -5.32
N ASN A 113 25.08 9.19 -6.51
CA ASN A 113 25.56 7.89 -6.98
C ASN A 113 25.27 6.76 -5.96
N LYS A 114 24.06 6.77 -5.37
CA LYS A 114 23.64 5.81 -4.33
C LYS A 114 22.34 5.12 -4.69
N LEU A 115 22.23 3.87 -4.23
CA LEU A 115 20.96 3.17 -4.15
C LEU A 115 20.27 3.55 -2.83
N ILE A 116 18.98 3.84 -2.90
CA ILE A 116 18.15 4.21 -1.76
C ILE A 116 16.99 3.22 -1.67
N ASN A 117 16.83 2.57 -0.52
CA ASN A 117 15.64 1.75 -0.25
C ASN A 117 14.47 2.67 0.11
N THR A 118 13.33 2.57 -0.57
CA THR A 118 12.23 3.52 -0.38
C THR A 118 11.32 3.24 0.82
N LEU A 119 11.49 2.11 1.52
CA LEU A 119 10.78 1.84 2.78
C LEU A 119 11.41 2.55 3.97
N ASN A 120 12.74 2.49 4.07
CA ASN A 120 13.46 3.03 5.23
C ASN A 120 14.42 4.16 4.86
N TRP A 121 14.51 4.52 3.58
CA TRP A 121 15.41 5.54 3.03
C TRP A 121 16.89 5.30 3.35
N LYS A 122 17.24 4.04 3.65
CA LYS A 122 18.63 3.63 3.81
C LYS A 122 19.39 3.89 2.53
N GLY A 123 20.47 4.65 2.65
CA GLY A 123 21.24 5.19 1.54
C GLY A 123 21.26 6.73 1.55
N SER A 124 20.15 7.35 1.96
CA SER A 124 20.05 8.81 2.17
C SER A 124 18.78 9.15 2.96
N GLU A 125 18.84 9.18 4.30
CA GLU A 125 17.64 9.40 5.13
C GLU A 125 17.03 10.80 4.94
N THR A 126 17.82 11.76 4.46
CA THR A 126 17.38 13.15 4.24
C THR A 126 16.93 13.43 2.81
N TYR A 127 16.99 12.45 1.91
CA TYR A 127 16.71 12.64 0.48
C TYR A 127 15.33 13.25 0.23
N LEU A 128 14.29 12.70 0.87
CA LEU A 128 12.91 13.20 0.75
C LEU A 128 12.77 14.63 1.24
N LYS A 129 13.36 14.94 2.40
CA LYS A 129 13.25 16.26 3.04
C LYS A 129 14.00 17.34 2.26
N ASN A 130 15.17 17.00 1.71
CA ASN A 130 16.05 17.94 1.02
C ASN A 130 15.71 18.10 -0.47
N ASN A 131 14.76 17.35 -0.98
CA ASN A 131 14.33 17.42 -2.37
C ASN A 131 12.99 18.14 -2.46
N ASP A 132 13.00 19.33 -3.08
CA ASP A 132 11.83 20.21 -3.22
C ASP A 132 10.62 19.51 -3.86
N PHE A 133 10.85 18.55 -4.76
CA PHE A 133 9.75 17.80 -5.36
C PHE A 133 8.99 16.97 -4.31
N PHE A 134 9.70 16.24 -3.43
CA PHE A 134 9.06 15.39 -2.43
C PHE A 134 8.54 16.21 -1.24
N SER A 135 9.28 17.23 -0.79
CA SER A 135 8.89 18.03 0.36
C SER A 135 7.72 18.99 0.10
N SER A 136 7.43 19.32 -1.16
CA SER A 136 6.30 20.20 -1.55
C SER A 136 5.01 19.47 -1.90
N GLN A 137 5.02 18.14 -1.98
CA GLN A 137 3.81 17.35 -2.26
C GLN A 137 2.76 17.51 -1.16
N LYS A 138 1.49 17.29 -1.54
CA LYS A 138 0.35 17.31 -0.61
C LYS A 138 -0.25 15.94 -0.50
N THR A 139 -0.41 15.47 0.73
CA THR A 139 -1.07 14.19 1.03
C THR A 139 -2.58 14.39 1.12
N ILE A 140 -3.33 13.29 1.16
CA ILE A 140 -4.75 13.30 1.48
C ILE A 140 -5.04 13.95 2.84
N TRP A 141 -4.09 13.91 3.79
CA TRP A 141 -4.22 14.51 5.11
C TRP A 141 -4.31 16.04 5.02
N ASN A 142 -3.53 16.64 4.12
CA ASN A 142 -3.63 18.08 3.86
C ASN A 142 -5.00 18.45 3.28
N ILE A 143 -5.54 17.60 2.40
CA ILE A 143 -6.86 17.79 1.77
C ILE A 143 -7.98 17.67 2.81
N LEU A 144 -7.94 16.63 3.64
CA LEU A 144 -8.91 16.41 4.72
C LEU A 144 -8.89 17.57 5.73
N SER A 145 -7.70 18.04 6.11
CA SER A 145 -7.54 19.20 7.00
C SER A 145 -8.15 20.47 6.41
N GLN A 146 -7.91 20.75 5.13
CA GLN A 146 -8.49 21.91 4.43
C GLN A 146 -10.03 21.85 4.37
N ASN A 147 -10.58 20.64 4.29
CA ASN A 147 -12.03 20.39 4.29
C ASN A 147 -12.63 20.24 5.69
N LYS A 148 -11.86 20.49 6.76
CA LYS A 148 -12.28 20.35 8.18
C LYS A 148 -12.78 18.95 8.52
N ILE A 149 -12.25 17.95 7.83
CA ILE A 149 -12.49 16.53 8.15
C ILE A 149 -11.49 16.12 9.21
N ASN A 150 -11.96 15.75 10.40
CA ASN A 150 -11.10 15.16 11.44
C ASN A 150 -10.69 13.72 11.07
N PHE A 151 -9.41 13.39 11.28
CA PHE A 151 -8.85 12.11 10.89
C PHE A 151 -7.73 11.61 11.82
N ASN A 152 -7.43 10.31 11.73
CA ASN A 152 -6.26 9.69 12.37
C ASN A 152 -5.53 8.76 11.40
N VAL A 153 -4.21 8.65 11.57
CA VAL A 153 -3.39 7.56 11.02
C VAL A 153 -3.00 6.65 12.17
N ILE A 154 -3.40 5.39 12.12
CA ILE A 154 -3.13 4.38 13.14
C ILE A 154 -2.24 3.30 12.51
N GLN A 155 -1.04 3.12 13.03
CA GLN A 155 -0.05 2.20 12.48
C GLN A 155 0.84 1.58 13.57
N PRO A 156 1.62 0.53 13.26
CA PRO A 156 2.58 -0.01 14.23
C PRO A 156 3.53 1.05 14.76
N LYS A 157 3.72 1.06 16.08
CA LYS A 157 4.49 2.08 16.80
C LYS A 157 5.94 2.18 16.34
N ASN A 158 6.53 1.07 15.89
CA ASN A 158 7.90 1.03 15.37
C ASN A 158 8.07 1.67 13.97
N LEU A 159 6.97 2.00 13.27
CA LEU A 159 7.02 2.69 11.98
C LEU A 159 6.89 4.21 12.12
N ILE A 160 6.43 4.71 13.26
CA ILE A 160 6.34 6.15 13.53
C ILE A 160 7.73 6.75 13.53
N GLY A 161 7.91 7.87 12.80
CA GLY A 161 9.21 8.52 12.62
C GLY A 161 10.11 7.83 11.59
N SER A 162 9.64 6.76 10.92
CA SER A 162 10.35 6.23 9.76
C SER A 162 10.27 7.23 8.60
N PRO A 163 11.32 7.36 7.76
CA PRO A 163 11.32 8.36 6.70
C PRO A 163 10.18 8.20 5.69
N LEU A 164 9.73 6.97 5.41
CA LEU A 164 8.55 6.76 4.58
C LEU A 164 7.28 7.26 5.27
N SER A 165 7.05 6.88 6.54
CA SER A 165 5.86 7.30 7.30
C SER A 165 5.77 8.82 7.42
N ASP A 166 6.87 9.49 7.75
CA ASP A 166 6.91 10.95 7.85
C ASP A 166 6.57 11.65 6.53
N HIS A 167 6.90 11.01 5.41
CA HIS A 167 6.63 11.54 4.08
C HIS A 167 5.20 11.30 3.61
N ILE A 168 4.71 10.05 3.68
CA ILE A 168 3.36 9.70 3.19
C ILE A 168 2.26 10.17 4.17
N TYR A 169 2.59 10.33 5.46
CA TYR A 169 1.66 10.85 6.47
C TYR A 169 1.91 12.32 6.81
N MET A 170 2.62 13.05 5.95
CA MET A 170 2.85 14.49 6.13
C MET A 170 1.51 15.23 6.29
N GLY A 171 1.37 15.99 7.37
CA GLY A 171 0.13 16.68 7.73
C GLY A 171 -0.84 15.87 8.59
N ALA A 172 -0.49 14.64 8.98
CA ALA A 172 -1.27 13.83 9.90
C ALA A 172 -0.64 13.65 11.27
N ASN A 173 -1.52 13.47 12.27
CA ASN A 173 -1.13 12.89 13.54
C ASN A 173 -1.13 11.36 13.42
N GLN A 174 -0.06 10.73 13.91
CA GLN A 174 0.12 9.27 13.89
C GLN A 174 -0.08 8.70 15.30
N ILE A 175 -0.86 7.63 15.40
CA ILE A 175 -1.13 6.89 16.63
C ILE A 175 -0.52 5.50 16.49
N GLY A 176 0.37 5.15 17.42
CA GLY A 176 1.11 3.90 17.40
C GLY A 176 0.42 2.81 18.18
N TYR A 177 0.39 1.58 17.66
CA TYR A 177 0.04 0.38 18.42
C TYR A 177 1.17 -0.66 18.36
N GLU A 178 1.30 -1.49 19.40
CA GLU A 178 2.28 -2.58 19.46
C GLU A 178 1.65 -3.95 19.17
N ASN A 179 0.35 -4.11 19.41
CA ASN A 179 -0.40 -5.36 19.20
C ASN A 179 -1.90 -5.11 19.02
N LEU A 180 -2.65 -6.16 18.69
CA LEU A 180 -4.10 -6.07 18.43
C LEU A 180 -4.92 -5.64 19.66
N ASN A 181 -4.51 -5.96 20.89
CA ASN A 181 -5.23 -5.51 22.09
C ASN A 181 -5.09 -3.98 22.26
N GLU A 182 -3.90 -3.44 22.02
CA GLU A 182 -3.69 -2.00 22.05
C GLU A 182 -4.46 -1.30 20.91
N LEU A 183 -4.46 -1.90 19.70
CA LEU A 183 -5.25 -1.40 18.59
C LEU A 183 -6.77 -1.42 18.90
N GLU A 184 -7.28 -2.48 19.55
CA GLU A 184 -8.68 -2.57 20.00
C GLU A 184 -9.03 -1.45 20.97
N ASN A 185 -8.14 -1.19 21.95
CA ASN A 185 -8.31 -0.11 22.91
C ASN A 185 -8.33 1.26 22.23
N ILE A 186 -7.39 1.52 21.32
CA ILE A 186 -7.33 2.77 20.54
C ILE A 186 -8.63 2.98 19.75
N LEU A 187 -9.07 1.96 19.01
CA LEU A 187 -10.28 2.07 18.16
C LEU A 187 -11.57 2.21 18.96
N SER A 188 -11.54 1.91 20.26
CA SER A 188 -12.69 2.07 21.17
C SER A 188 -12.73 3.45 21.85
N LEU A 189 -11.70 4.29 21.68
CA LEU A 189 -11.66 5.62 22.28
C LEU A 189 -12.68 6.57 21.62
N PRO A 190 -13.43 7.38 22.39
CA PRO A 190 -14.42 8.32 21.85
C PRO A 190 -13.87 9.25 20.76
N GLU A 191 -12.66 9.78 20.94
CA GLU A 191 -12.01 10.67 19.96
C GLU A 191 -11.67 9.97 18.63
N ILE A 192 -11.50 8.65 18.64
CA ILE A 192 -11.29 7.85 17.43
C ILE A 192 -12.63 7.50 16.79
N LEU A 193 -13.62 7.14 17.61
CA LEU A 193 -15.00 6.85 17.19
C LEU A 193 -15.72 8.08 16.63
N ASP A 194 -15.36 9.28 17.06
CA ASP A 194 -15.95 10.53 16.57
C ASP A 194 -15.27 11.10 15.33
N ASN A 195 -14.08 10.63 14.99
CA ASN A 195 -13.39 11.08 13.79
C ASN A 195 -14.06 10.59 12.50
N HIS A 196 -14.11 11.47 11.51
CA HIS A 196 -14.74 11.21 10.21
C HIS A 196 -13.95 10.20 9.39
N PHE A 197 -12.61 10.18 9.51
CA PHE A 197 -11.77 9.30 8.71
C PHE A 197 -10.62 8.70 9.53
N ASN A 198 -10.66 7.40 9.81
CA ASN A 198 -9.52 6.71 10.42
C ASN A 198 -8.85 5.83 9.38
N TYR A 199 -7.54 5.97 9.22
CA TYR A 199 -6.72 5.08 8.43
C TYR A 199 -5.98 4.12 9.34
N ILE A 200 -6.11 2.83 9.10
CA ILE A 200 -5.47 1.77 9.89
C ILE A 200 -4.58 0.93 8.98
N TYR A 201 -3.30 0.83 9.30
CA TYR A 201 -2.34 0.00 8.57
C TYR A 201 -1.99 -1.25 9.39
N TYR A 202 -2.10 -2.43 8.79
CA TYR A 202 -1.79 -3.73 9.42
C TYR A 202 -0.80 -4.55 8.56
N PRO A 203 0.49 -4.64 8.94
CA PRO A 203 1.51 -5.29 8.11
C PRO A 203 1.79 -6.76 8.42
N VAL A 204 1.23 -7.30 9.50
CA VAL A 204 1.71 -8.58 10.07
C VAL A 204 1.44 -9.77 9.13
N ILE A 205 0.37 -9.70 8.34
CA ILE A 205 0.02 -10.74 7.35
C ILE A 205 1.07 -10.84 6.24
N ASP A 206 1.56 -9.72 5.70
CA ASP A 206 2.63 -9.71 4.69
C ASP A 206 3.94 -10.28 5.26
N VAL A 207 4.26 -9.93 6.51
CA VAL A 207 5.42 -10.51 7.21
C VAL A 207 5.31 -12.02 7.32
N ALA A 208 4.14 -12.55 7.72
CA ALA A 208 3.91 -13.99 7.78
C ALA A 208 4.05 -14.64 6.39
N ALA A 209 3.53 -14.00 5.35
CA ALA A 209 3.62 -14.49 3.97
C ALA A 209 5.07 -14.53 3.48
N HIS A 210 5.89 -13.54 3.83
CA HIS A 210 7.30 -13.49 3.46
C HIS A 210 8.17 -14.52 4.19
N VAL A 211 7.85 -14.82 5.46
CA VAL A 211 8.62 -15.77 6.27
C VAL A 211 8.23 -17.22 5.97
N TYR A 212 6.93 -17.50 5.87
CA TYR A 212 6.41 -18.87 5.81
C TYR A 212 5.75 -19.24 4.46
N GLY A 213 5.48 -18.25 3.62
CA GLY A 213 4.72 -18.43 2.39
C GLY A 213 3.21 -18.29 2.60
N THR A 214 2.51 -17.93 1.53
CA THR A 214 1.03 -17.95 1.50
C THR A 214 0.54 -19.39 1.64
N ASN A 215 -0.64 -19.56 2.27
CA ASN A 215 -1.25 -20.85 2.63
C ASN A 215 -0.50 -21.70 3.68
N SER A 216 0.60 -21.22 4.28
CA SER A 216 1.18 -21.87 5.46
C SER A 216 0.23 -21.78 6.66
N ASP A 217 0.41 -22.65 7.66
CA ASP A 217 -0.40 -22.61 8.89
C ASP A 217 -0.19 -21.28 9.64
N GLU A 218 1.03 -20.75 9.67
CA GLU A 218 1.36 -19.47 10.31
C GLU A 218 0.68 -18.29 9.62
N TRP A 219 0.71 -18.26 8.29
CA TRP A 219 0.03 -17.22 7.52
C TRP A 219 -1.48 -17.30 7.67
N GLN A 220 -2.08 -18.50 7.57
CA GLN A 220 -3.52 -18.69 7.75
C GLN A 220 -3.97 -18.30 9.17
N ASN A 221 -3.19 -18.67 10.19
CA ASN A 221 -3.46 -18.30 11.57
C ASN A 221 -3.47 -16.78 11.75
N GLU A 222 -2.49 -16.06 11.19
CA GLU A 222 -2.43 -14.61 11.26
C GLU A 222 -3.61 -13.92 10.55
N VAL A 223 -4.00 -14.42 9.36
CA VAL A 223 -5.19 -13.92 8.65
C VAL A 223 -6.46 -14.15 9.48
N ASN A 224 -6.61 -15.31 10.12
CA ASN A 224 -7.78 -15.63 10.96
C ASN A 224 -7.83 -14.75 12.22
N ILE A 225 -6.70 -14.57 12.91
CA ILE A 225 -6.58 -13.68 14.07
C ILE A 225 -7.06 -12.26 13.70
N PHE A 226 -6.59 -11.73 12.58
CA PHE A 226 -6.97 -10.38 12.17
C PHE A 226 -8.42 -10.30 11.68
N SER A 227 -8.91 -11.33 10.99
CA SER A 227 -10.33 -11.45 10.60
C SER A 227 -11.27 -11.44 11.81
N GLU A 228 -10.94 -12.20 12.87
CA GLU A 228 -11.71 -12.23 14.12
C GLU A 228 -11.69 -10.87 14.82
N PHE A 229 -10.51 -10.24 14.92
CA PHE A 229 -10.36 -8.89 15.44
C PHE A 229 -11.26 -7.89 14.70
N LEU A 230 -11.22 -7.88 13.36
CA LEU A 230 -12.07 -7.00 12.56
C LEU A 230 -13.56 -7.30 12.76
N SER A 231 -13.94 -8.56 12.89
CA SER A 231 -15.33 -8.98 13.13
C SER A 231 -15.90 -8.45 14.44
N ARG A 232 -15.06 -8.24 15.46
CA ARG A 232 -15.43 -7.55 16.69
C ARG A 232 -15.47 -6.04 16.49
N MET A 233 -14.42 -5.49 15.89
CA MET A 233 -14.23 -4.05 15.72
C MET A 233 -15.36 -3.39 14.91
N ILE A 234 -15.80 -4.00 13.80
CA ILE A 234 -16.88 -3.43 12.97
C ILE A 234 -18.24 -3.35 13.70
N LYS A 235 -18.42 -4.10 14.80
CA LYS A 235 -19.65 -4.06 15.60
C LYS A 235 -19.67 -2.92 16.62
N ILE A 236 -18.53 -2.26 16.86
CA ILE A 236 -18.41 -1.17 17.83
C ILE A 236 -19.20 0.06 17.36
N ASP A 237 -19.15 0.38 16.07
CA ASP A 237 -19.88 1.51 15.48
C ASP A 237 -20.50 1.10 14.14
N SER A 238 -21.77 0.67 14.19
CA SER A 238 -22.52 0.27 13.00
C SER A 238 -22.87 1.44 12.05
N ASN A 239 -22.67 2.69 12.46
CA ASN A 239 -22.93 3.87 11.61
C ASN A 239 -21.69 4.30 10.81
N ARG A 240 -20.61 3.53 10.89
CA ARG A 240 -19.35 3.79 10.22
C ARG A 240 -19.18 2.83 9.05
N TYR A 241 -18.84 3.38 7.89
CA TYR A 241 -18.43 2.54 6.76
C TYR A 241 -17.00 2.05 6.96
N THR A 242 -16.78 0.75 6.83
CA THR A 242 -15.44 0.15 6.91
C THR A 242 -15.03 -0.33 5.52
N CYS A 243 -14.03 0.32 4.94
CA CYS A 243 -13.40 -0.07 3.68
C CYS A 243 -12.10 -0.80 3.98
N ILE A 244 -11.98 -2.05 3.55
CA ILE A 244 -10.76 -2.86 3.72
C ILE A 244 -10.16 -3.08 2.34
N THR A 245 -8.85 -2.86 2.20
CA THR A 245 -8.07 -3.17 0.99
C THR A 245 -6.70 -3.71 1.37
N ALA A 246 -5.96 -4.20 0.38
CA ALA A 246 -4.53 -4.43 0.47
C ALA A 246 -3.78 -3.45 -0.45
N ASP A 247 -2.49 -3.30 -0.21
CA ASP A 247 -1.57 -2.59 -1.08
C ASP A 247 -1.09 -3.47 -2.25
N HIS A 248 -0.86 -4.76 -2.01
CA HIS A 248 -0.58 -5.78 -3.01
C HIS A 248 -1.01 -7.17 -2.54
N GLY A 249 -0.87 -8.15 -3.43
CA GLY A 249 -0.93 -9.57 -3.07
C GLY A 249 0.45 -10.19 -2.94
N VAL A 250 0.49 -11.46 -2.53
CA VAL A 250 1.72 -12.25 -2.39
C VAL A 250 1.58 -13.56 -3.18
N VAL A 251 2.69 -14.06 -3.73
CA VAL A 251 2.75 -15.31 -4.46
C VAL A 251 3.96 -16.14 -4.00
N ASN A 252 3.76 -17.44 -3.84
CA ASN A 252 4.86 -18.36 -3.54
C ASN A 252 5.67 -18.61 -4.82
N ILE A 253 6.99 -18.45 -4.75
CA ILE A 253 7.90 -18.68 -5.87
C ILE A 253 8.62 -20.00 -5.70
N GLU A 254 8.35 -20.94 -6.61
CA GLU A 254 9.03 -22.24 -6.68
C GLU A 254 10.52 -22.08 -7.06
N ASP A 255 11.37 -23.00 -6.61
CA ASP A 255 12.82 -22.90 -6.82
C ASP A 255 13.22 -22.90 -8.31
N GLN A 256 12.50 -23.62 -9.17
CA GLN A 256 12.72 -23.56 -10.62
C GLN A 256 12.51 -22.18 -11.25
N ASN A 257 11.78 -21.28 -10.57
CA ASN A 257 11.50 -19.93 -11.02
C ASN A 257 12.45 -18.89 -10.38
N LYS A 258 13.47 -19.33 -9.65
CA LYS A 258 14.49 -18.46 -9.03
C LYS A 258 15.77 -18.49 -9.86
N PHE A 259 16.09 -17.36 -10.47
CA PHE A 259 17.27 -17.21 -11.33
C PHE A 259 18.34 -16.40 -10.62
N ARG A 260 19.53 -16.99 -10.45
CA ARG A 260 20.70 -16.27 -9.96
C ARG A 260 21.40 -15.58 -11.13
N LEU A 261 21.54 -14.27 -11.03
CA LEU A 261 22.27 -13.46 -12.02
C LEU A 261 23.75 -13.38 -11.65
N GLU A 262 24.62 -13.51 -12.66
CA GLU A 262 26.06 -13.30 -12.54
C GLU A 262 26.45 -12.12 -13.43
N TYR A 263 26.98 -11.06 -12.81
CA TYR A 263 27.33 -9.82 -13.50
C TYR A 263 28.51 -9.12 -12.82
N ASP A 264 29.26 -8.33 -13.59
CA ASP A 264 30.35 -7.48 -13.09
C ASP A 264 29.89 -6.02 -12.93
N GLU A 265 30.80 -5.15 -12.47
CA GLU A 265 30.50 -3.73 -12.19
C GLU A 265 30.09 -2.91 -13.42
N SER A 266 30.29 -3.43 -14.65
CA SER A 266 29.84 -2.77 -15.87
C SER A 266 28.34 -2.90 -16.13
N VAL A 267 27.64 -3.77 -15.40
CA VAL A 267 26.18 -3.88 -15.38
C VAL A 267 25.65 -3.52 -14.00
N LYS A 268 24.94 -2.40 -13.90
CA LYS A 268 24.33 -1.92 -12.66
C LYS A 268 22.86 -2.33 -12.63
N ILE A 269 22.53 -3.25 -11.73
CA ILE A 269 21.17 -3.72 -11.49
C ILE A 269 20.63 -3.09 -10.21
N TYR A 270 19.42 -2.56 -10.26
CA TYR A 270 18.70 -1.98 -9.13
C TYR A 270 17.19 -2.24 -9.28
N GLY A 271 16.38 -1.76 -8.32
CA GLY A 271 14.96 -2.15 -8.22
C GLY A 271 14.80 -3.44 -7.41
N ASP A 272 13.68 -4.12 -7.58
CA ASP A 272 13.38 -5.38 -6.89
C ASP A 272 13.05 -6.51 -7.86
N GLN A 273 12.81 -7.71 -7.33
CA GLN A 273 12.48 -8.90 -8.12
C GLN A 273 11.20 -8.77 -8.98
N ARG A 274 10.35 -7.75 -8.75
CA ARG A 274 9.12 -7.48 -9.50
C ARG A 274 9.36 -6.46 -10.62
N ALA A 275 10.26 -5.50 -10.40
CA ALA A 275 10.68 -4.52 -11.40
C ALA A 275 12.18 -4.21 -11.25
N VAL A 276 12.95 -4.74 -12.20
CA VAL A 276 14.39 -4.56 -12.26
C VAL A 276 14.74 -3.42 -13.22
N TYR A 277 15.61 -2.53 -12.77
CA TYR A 277 16.18 -1.46 -13.59
C TYR A 277 17.65 -1.77 -13.84
N ILE A 278 18.11 -1.59 -15.07
CA ILE A 278 19.44 -2.03 -15.49
C ILE A 278 20.12 -0.90 -16.27
N ASN A 279 21.36 -0.58 -15.90
CA ASN A 279 22.24 0.30 -16.67
C ASN A 279 23.50 -0.46 -17.07
N GLY A 280 23.88 -0.41 -18.35
CA GLY A 280 25.06 -1.10 -18.89
C GLY A 280 24.99 -1.19 -20.41
N GLU A 281 26.01 -1.80 -21.02
CA GLU A 281 25.99 -2.14 -22.45
C GLU A 281 24.93 -3.23 -22.71
N VAL A 282 24.07 -3.03 -23.70
CA VAL A 282 22.95 -3.93 -24.01
C VAL A 282 23.42 -5.38 -24.18
N GLU A 283 24.48 -5.62 -24.94
CA GLU A 283 25.04 -6.96 -25.17
C GLU A 283 25.45 -7.68 -23.86
N LYS A 284 25.98 -6.92 -22.89
CA LYS A 284 26.33 -7.47 -21.58
C LYS A 284 25.10 -7.76 -20.76
N ILE A 285 24.11 -6.86 -20.78
CA ILE A 285 22.85 -7.05 -20.06
C ILE A 285 22.13 -8.31 -20.59
N GLU A 286 22.00 -8.46 -21.90
CA GLU A 286 21.40 -9.64 -22.53
C GLU A 286 22.12 -10.93 -22.09
N LYS A 287 23.46 -10.89 -22.02
CA LYS A 287 24.25 -12.02 -21.54
C LYS A 287 23.99 -12.36 -20.07
N VAL A 288 23.79 -11.36 -19.21
CA VAL A 288 23.45 -11.54 -17.78
C VAL A 288 22.06 -12.17 -17.63
N PHE A 289 21.10 -11.74 -18.43
CA PHE A 289 19.70 -12.16 -18.35
C PHE A 289 19.34 -13.32 -19.28
N LYS A 290 20.30 -13.89 -20.03
CA LYS A 290 20.06 -14.94 -21.05
C LYS A 290 19.27 -16.16 -20.57
N ASN A 291 19.30 -16.46 -19.26
CA ASN A 291 18.61 -17.61 -18.66
C ASN A 291 17.28 -17.22 -17.99
N VAL A 292 16.96 -15.92 -17.92
CA VAL A 292 15.71 -15.43 -17.35
C VAL A 292 14.62 -15.49 -18.44
N PRO A 293 13.51 -16.20 -18.22
CA PRO A 293 12.42 -16.24 -19.18
C PRO A 293 11.84 -14.85 -19.44
N GLY A 294 11.66 -14.48 -20.71
CA GLY A 294 11.11 -13.18 -21.09
C GLY A 294 11.57 -12.73 -22.47
N ILE A 295 11.18 -11.50 -22.83
CA ILE A 295 11.65 -10.82 -24.04
C ILE A 295 12.48 -9.61 -23.56
N PHE A 296 13.66 -9.45 -24.14
CA PHE A 296 14.52 -8.28 -23.96
C PHE A 296 14.23 -7.23 -25.03
#